data_AF-A0A4V6EUM0-F1
#
_entry.id   AF-A0A4V6EUM0-F1
#
_cell.length_a   1.000
_cell.length_b   1.000
_cell.length_c   1.000
_cell.angle_alpha   90.00
_cell.angle_beta   90.00
_cell.angle_gamma   90.00
#
_symmetry.space_group_name_H-M   'P 1'
#
loop_
_entity.id
_entity.type
_entity.pdbx_description
1 polymer ?
#
loop_
_entity_poly.entity_id
_entity_poly.type
_entity_poly.pdbx_seq_one_letter_code
_entity_poly.pdbx_strand_id
1 'polypeptide(L)'
;MSAVTKDIPIPEDAKRILFVLNKKNPSLGLPTNFIEENITFEGGDYPVQPGNLKSGAVQSALQAALGGVASQIAHLRYGGPMNKVKVNTDHAGFYLGHILLFSAGGKQAPEALSLAPAWEGDGLNTEISKAATSIYPTKDGRDFYLHGSLDAHPLVEGVIGLDWEDPAGKTRAGARKLIGDWVAKHTAQELEDIMISHRQCGSICYTPEEWSSSEMGNALAQRPLFDIRRHGEEVGAPAPAKTPFPSVAKKSGLRPLEGVKVLEMARVIAGPTVGTTLAQLGATVIKVNPPHLRDVSLFQFTLTTGVRTILSDVRKPEDRAQLEKLIGEADVFIDGYRPGSLFNKGYGEREVLRLVKKHRGEDASVVYLHECCYGVEGPYANRPGWQQIADAASGCCVVQGHSLGSDRAILPPLPISDVSTGVIGALEVLIALRERATKGGSYTCVSSLTRLNMFQLEPEVGLYSQEVVKKVQDEFGWGPMSGEHSVLELLAMISARWKKARPEQFDMETSPMFVKFEGSSTPYGTATVVAPVAQLDRNPSHWDFGPRPYGHDQPSFD
;
A
#
# COMPACT_ATOMS: atom_id res chain seq x y z
N MET A 1 19.85 8.33 15.93
CA MET A 1 18.61 9.12 15.89
C MET A 1 18.51 9.73 14.51
N SER A 2 17.38 9.61 13.81
CA SER A 2 17.15 10.37 12.57
C SER A 2 17.26 11.87 12.86
N ALA A 3 18.01 12.61 12.03
CA ALA A 3 18.22 14.03 12.25
C ALA A 3 16.90 14.80 12.06
N VAL A 4 16.56 15.68 13.01
CA VAL A 4 15.52 16.69 12.78
C VAL A 4 16.06 17.63 11.71
N THR A 5 15.43 17.61 10.54
CA THR A 5 15.75 18.55 9.46
C THR A 5 15.15 19.91 9.77
N LYS A 6 15.66 20.97 9.14
CA LYS A 6 15.04 22.29 9.19
C LYS A 6 13.55 22.19 8.83
N ASP A 7 12.69 22.77 9.67
CA ASP A 7 11.26 22.89 9.36
C ASP A 7 11.09 23.81 8.16
N ILE A 8 10.56 23.25 7.08
CA ILE A 8 10.23 23.92 5.82
C ILE A 8 8.81 23.53 5.40
N PRO A 9 8.11 24.36 4.61
CA PRO A 9 6.77 24.03 4.14
C PRO A 9 6.69 22.67 3.43
N ILE A 10 5.59 21.93 3.63
CA ILE A 10 5.40 20.61 3.02
C ILE A 10 5.60 20.59 1.50
N PRO A 11 5.11 21.58 0.71
CA PRO A 11 5.38 21.61 -0.73
C PRO A 11 6.87 21.68 -1.08
N GLU A 12 7.65 22.46 -0.33
CA GLU A 12 9.10 22.57 -0.51
C GLU A 12 9.80 21.27 -0.10
N ASP A 13 9.38 20.67 1.02
CA ASP A 13 9.95 19.43 1.53
C ASP A 13 9.66 18.24 0.61
N ALA A 14 8.45 18.16 0.06
CA ALA A 14 8.08 17.15 -0.93
C ALA A 14 8.96 17.24 -2.18
N LYS A 15 9.24 18.46 -2.68
CA LYS A 15 10.17 18.65 -3.81
C LYS A 15 11.59 18.21 -3.46
N ARG A 16 12.07 18.54 -2.25
CA ARG A 16 13.38 18.10 -1.75
C ARG A 16 13.47 16.57 -1.65
N ILE A 17 12.44 15.92 -1.11
CA ILE A 17 12.37 14.45 -0.98
C ILE A 17 12.30 13.80 -2.38
N LEU A 18 11.62 14.40 -3.35
CA LEU A 18 11.63 13.92 -4.74
C LEU A 18 13.05 13.92 -5.34
N PHE A 19 13.88 14.92 -5.05
CA PHE A 19 15.29 14.87 -5.44
C PHE A 19 16.07 13.76 -4.73
N VAL A 20 15.79 13.50 -3.44
CA VAL A 20 16.40 12.37 -2.72
C VAL A 20 16.00 11.05 -3.37
N LEU A 21 14.71 10.84 -3.67
CA LEU A 21 14.21 9.66 -4.36
C LEU A 21 14.91 9.45 -5.71
N ASN A 22 14.98 10.50 -6.54
CA ASN A 22 15.59 10.44 -7.87
C ASN A 22 17.10 10.17 -7.81
N LYS A 23 17.80 10.75 -6.83
CA LYS A 23 19.23 10.51 -6.61
C LYS A 23 19.50 9.08 -6.16
N LYS A 24 18.72 8.56 -5.21
CA LYS A 24 18.91 7.21 -4.68
C LYS A 24 18.42 6.11 -5.63
N ASN A 25 17.53 6.45 -6.55
CA ASN A 25 16.96 5.49 -7.50
C ASN A 25 17.04 6.03 -8.94
N PRO A 26 18.19 5.88 -9.61
CA PRO A 26 18.38 6.34 -10.98
C PRO A 26 17.42 5.73 -12.01
N SER A 27 16.76 4.61 -11.67
CA SER A 27 15.73 3.97 -12.48
C SER A 27 14.47 4.84 -12.67
N LEU A 28 14.23 5.83 -11.80
CA LEU A 28 13.20 6.85 -12.06
C LEU A 28 13.50 7.62 -13.35
N GLY A 29 14.78 7.91 -13.60
CA GLY A 29 15.24 8.55 -14.83
C GLY A 29 14.65 9.95 -15.05
N LEU A 30 14.25 10.67 -13.99
CA LEU A 30 13.69 12.01 -14.10
C LEU A 30 14.83 13.04 -14.22
N PRO A 31 14.93 13.79 -15.33
CA PRO A 31 15.92 14.86 -15.44
C PRO A 31 15.73 15.93 -14.37
N THR A 32 16.82 16.51 -13.86
CA THR A 32 16.74 17.57 -12.82
C THR A 32 15.91 18.76 -13.29
N ASN A 33 16.16 19.24 -14.51
CA ASN A 33 15.39 20.34 -15.11
C ASN A 33 13.90 20.00 -15.27
N PHE A 34 13.55 18.73 -15.56
CA PHE A 34 12.15 18.31 -15.59
C PHE A 34 11.50 18.42 -14.20
N ILE A 35 12.18 17.97 -13.13
CA ILE A 35 11.67 18.12 -11.76
C ILE A 35 11.48 19.61 -11.40
N GLU A 36 12.40 20.47 -11.84
CA GLU A 36 12.35 21.89 -11.53
C GLU A 36 11.23 22.63 -12.26
N GLU A 37 11.06 22.37 -13.56
CA GLU A 37 10.21 23.12 -14.49
C GLU A 37 8.80 22.53 -14.66
N ASN A 38 8.65 21.20 -14.53
CA ASN A 38 7.42 20.49 -14.86
C ASN A 38 6.69 19.91 -13.65
N ILE A 39 7.33 19.84 -12.47
CA ILE A 39 6.70 19.30 -11.26
C ILE A 39 6.45 20.42 -10.25
N THR A 40 5.18 20.63 -9.92
CA THR A 40 4.75 21.64 -8.95
C THR A 40 4.05 21.01 -7.76
N PHE A 41 4.35 21.54 -6.58
CA PHE A 41 3.70 21.17 -5.33
C PHE A 41 2.95 22.38 -4.78
N GLU A 42 1.76 22.15 -4.25
CA GLU A 42 0.95 23.14 -3.51
C GLU A 42 0.34 22.51 -2.26
N GLY A 43 -0.32 23.30 -1.41
CA GLY A 43 -0.97 22.84 -0.17
C GLY A 43 -0.50 23.62 1.05
N GLY A 44 -0.94 23.21 2.23
CA GLY A 44 -0.56 23.82 3.49
C GLY A 44 0.92 23.63 3.88
N ASP A 45 1.42 24.52 4.73
CA ASP A 45 2.82 24.52 5.19
C ASP A 45 3.13 23.42 6.21
N TYR A 46 2.10 22.83 6.83
CA TYR A 46 2.22 21.87 7.93
C TYR A 46 1.57 20.53 7.57
N PRO A 47 2.03 19.40 8.14
CA PRO A 47 1.46 18.09 7.82
C PRO A 47 0.04 17.97 8.38
N VAL A 48 -0.75 17.10 7.77
CA VAL A 48 -2.12 16.80 8.22
C VAL A 48 -2.18 15.54 9.08
N GLN A 49 -1.04 14.92 9.41
CA GLN A 49 -0.97 13.73 10.26
C GLN A 49 -0.39 14.08 11.64
N PRO A 50 -0.83 13.40 12.71
CA PRO A 50 -0.19 13.52 14.03
C PRO A 50 1.20 12.87 14.05
N GLY A 51 2.06 13.37 14.92
CA GLY A 51 3.43 12.89 15.10
C GLY A 51 4.41 13.54 14.14
N ASN A 52 5.66 13.07 14.15
CA ASN A 52 6.78 13.73 13.47
C ASN A 52 7.28 13.01 12.20
N LEU A 53 6.65 11.89 11.81
CA LEU A 53 6.96 11.21 10.57
C LEU A 53 6.54 12.07 9.37
N LYS A 54 7.42 12.16 8.36
CA LYS A 54 7.19 12.95 7.14
C LYS A 54 6.34 12.24 6.08
N SER A 55 5.40 11.40 6.51
CA SER A 55 4.65 10.50 5.65
C SER A 55 3.87 11.23 4.55
N GLY A 56 3.24 12.37 4.85
CA GLY A 56 2.57 13.20 3.83
C GLY A 56 3.52 13.78 2.78
N ALA A 57 4.71 14.22 3.17
CA ALA A 57 5.72 14.75 2.25
C ALA A 57 6.35 13.65 1.38
N VAL A 58 6.63 12.48 1.98
CA VAL A 58 7.09 11.28 1.28
C VAL A 58 6.02 10.82 0.27
N GLN A 59 4.77 10.73 0.69
CA GLN A 59 3.66 10.38 -0.20
C GLN A 59 3.51 11.38 -1.36
N SER A 60 3.65 12.67 -1.09
CA SER A 60 3.62 13.72 -2.13
C SER A 60 4.74 13.52 -3.15
N ALA A 61 5.96 13.23 -2.69
CA ALA A 61 7.10 12.97 -3.56
C ALA A 61 6.91 11.68 -4.39
N LEU A 62 6.35 10.62 -3.81
CA LEU A 62 6.01 9.38 -4.53
C LEU A 62 4.95 9.63 -5.62
N GLN A 63 3.91 10.41 -5.33
CA GLN A 63 2.88 10.78 -6.32
C GLN A 63 3.46 11.64 -7.45
N ALA A 64 4.37 12.56 -7.15
CA ALA A 64 5.06 13.33 -8.18
C ALA A 64 5.97 12.45 -9.06
N ALA A 65 6.68 11.49 -8.46
CA ALA A 65 7.48 10.51 -9.20
C ALA A 65 6.60 9.61 -10.09
N LEU A 66 5.45 9.16 -9.59
CA LEU A 66 4.42 8.45 -10.36
C LEU A 66 4.00 9.26 -11.59
N GLY A 67 3.60 10.52 -11.40
CA GLY A 67 3.23 11.40 -12.51
C GLY A 67 4.38 11.66 -13.50
N GLY A 68 5.61 11.79 -13.01
CA GLY A 68 6.81 11.97 -13.83
C GLY A 68 7.10 10.77 -14.73
N VAL A 69 7.10 9.55 -14.18
CA VAL A 69 7.35 8.33 -14.96
C VAL A 69 6.16 8.03 -15.90
N ALA A 70 4.93 8.27 -15.45
CA ALA A 70 3.74 8.16 -16.31
C ALA A 70 3.81 9.13 -17.50
N SER A 71 4.33 10.35 -17.29
CA SER A 71 4.59 11.33 -18.34
C SER A 71 5.67 10.87 -19.33
N GLN A 72 6.74 10.22 -18.86
CA GLN A 72 7.75 9.63 -19.74
C GLN A 72 7.18 8.52 -20.62
N ILE A 73 6.30 7.67 -20.05
CA ILE A 73 5.60 6.64 -20.82
C ILE A 73 4.71 7.28 -21.86
N ALA A 74 3.91 8.30 -21.51
CA ALA A 74 3.07 8.99 -22.46
C ALA A 74 3.87 9.63 -23.60
N HIS A 75 4.99 10.29 -23.28
CA HIS A 75 5.93 10.83 -24.27
C HIS A 75 6.49 9.73 -25.20
N LEU A 76 6.93 8.61 -24.62
CA LEU A 76 7.46 7.47 -25.38
C LEU A 76 6.40 6.87 -26.31
N ARG A 77 5.14 6.77 -25.86
CA ARG A 77 4.04 6.14 -26.60
C ARG A 77 3.46 7.05 -27.68
N TYR A 78 3.26 8.32 -27.36
CA TYR A 78 2.41 9.22 -28.14
C TYR A 78 3.19 10.38 -28.78
N GLY A 79 4.48 10.53 -28.45
CA GLY A 79 5.27 11.70 -28.81
C GLY A 79 4.78 12.96 -28.08
N GLY A 80 5.17 14.13 -28.59
CA GLY A 80 4.80 15.42 -27.99
C GLY A 80 5.59 15.76 -26.73
N PRO A 81 5.31 16.88 -26.05
CA PRO A 81 6.00 17.26 -24.82
C PRO A 81 5.57 16.38 -23.63
N MET A 82 6.48 16.21 -22.66
CA MET A 82 6.13 15.66 -21.35
C MET A 82 5.09 16.52 -20.62
N ASN A 83 4.31 15.90 -19.74
CA ASN A 83 3.29 16.54 -18.93
C ASN A 83 3.90 17.53 -17.93
N LYS A 84 3.10 18.52 -17.54
CA LYS A 84 3.24 19.18 -16.24
C LYS A 84 2.52 18.33 -15.20
N VAL A 85 3.21 18.03 -14.10
CA VAL A 85 2.71 17.25 -12.98
C VAL A 85 2.43 18.19 -11.82
N LYS A 86 1.20 18.19 -11.34
CA LYS A 86 0.79 18.97 -10.17
C LYS A 86 0.39 18.03 -9.03
N VAL A 87 0.93 18.27 -7.84
CA VAL A 87 0.61 17.52 -6.61
C VAL A 87 0.17 18.49 -5.52
N ASN A 88 -1.03 18.30 -5.01
CA ASN A 88 -1.48 18.96 -3.79
C ASN A 88 -1.07 18.10 -2.58
N THR A 89 -0.28 18.67 -1.67
CA THR A 89 0.34 17.95 -0.55
C THR A 89 -0.64 17.66 0.60
N ASP A 90 -1.67 18.48 0.80
CA ASP A 90 -2.78 18.14 1.69
C ASP A 90 -3.56 16.94 1.15
N HIS A 91 -3.87 16.95 -0.15
CA HIS A 91 -4.55 15.85 -0.84
C HIS A 91 -3.73 14.55 -0.74
N ALA A 92 -2.42 14.60 -0.98
CA ALA A 92 -1.53 13.47 -0.79
C ALA A 92 -1.54 12.95 0.66
N GLY A 93 -1.61 13.87 1.63
CA GLY A 93 -1.70 13.53 3.04
C GLY A 93 -3.01 12.84 3.42
N PHE A 94 -4.15 13.31 2.91
CA PHE A 94 -5.46 12.66 3.12
C PHE A 94 -5.58 11.34 2.38
N TYR A 95 -4.92 11.21 1.23
CA TYR A 95 -4.90 9.97 0.46
C TYR A 95 -4.34 8.78 1.26
N LEU A 96 -3.44 9.02 2.22
CA LEU A 96 -2.96 7.99 3.16
C LEU A 96 -4.08 7.40 4.03
N GLY A 97 -5.21 8.09 4.19
CA GLY A 97 -6.40 7.62 4.91
C GLY A 97 -7.60 7.32 4.01
N HIS A 98 -7.43 7.25 2.68
CA HIS A 98 -8.55 7.25 1.73
C HIS A 98 -9.54 6.10 1.91
N ILE A 99 -9.13 4.97 2.50
CA ILE A 99 -9.97 3.79 2.75
C ILE A 99 -11.22 4.05 3.63
N LEU A 100 -11.27 5.18 4.37
CA LEU A 100 -12.46 5.65 5.10
C LEU A 100 -13.07 6.95 4.55
N LEU A 101 -12.50 7.51 3.48
CA LEU A 101 -12.92 8.76 2.88
C LEU A 101 -13.73 8.50 1.61
N PHE A 102 -14.93 7.91 1.78
CA PHE A 102 -15.83 7.64 0.67
C PHE A 102 -17.30 7.77 1.07
N SER A 103 -18.15 7.88 0.05
CA SER A 103 -19.59 7.64 0.15
C SER A 103 -20.06 6.68 -0.95
N ALA A 104 -21.12 5.92 -0.69
CA ALA A 104 -21.77 5.03 -1.64
C ALA A 104 -23.27 4.94 -1.33
N GLY A 105 -24.12 4.97 -2.35
CA GLY A 105 -25.58 4.87 -2.20
C GLY A 105 -26.16 5.92 -1.23
N GLY A 106 -25.60 7.13 -1.20
CA GLY A 106 -25.99 8.20 -0.28
C GLY A 106 -25.55 8.02 1.18
N LYS A 107 -24.72 7.01 1.49
CA LYS A 107 -24.17 6.74 2.84
C LYS A 107 -22.66 6.95 2.85
N GLN A 108 -22.10 7.42 3.97
CA GLN A 108 -20.64 7.45 4.18
C GLN A 108 -20.17 6.17 4.89
N ALA A 109 -18.86 5.99 5.02
CA ALA A 109 -18.31 4.99 5.93
C ALA A 109 -18.63 5.35 7.41
N PRO A 110 -19.03 4.38 8.26
CA PRO A 110 -19.16 2.94 7.98
C PRO A 110 -20.55 2.51 7.47
N GLU A 111 -21.56 3.37 7.42
CA GLU A 111 -22.95 2.99 7.09
C GLU A 111 -23.10 2.37 5.68
N ALA A 112 -22.23 2.76 4.76
CA ALA A 112 -22.15 2.22 3.41
C ALA A 112 -21.82 0.71 3.36
N LEU A 113 -21.26 0.12 4.41
CA LEU A 113 -20.97 -1.32 4.50
C LEU A 113 -22.21 -2.20 4.24
N SER A 114 -23.40 -1.71 4.61
CA SER A 114 -24.68 -2.40 4.34
C SER A 114 -25.00 -2.63 2.86
N LEU A 115 -24.26 -1.98 1.94
CA LEU A 115 -24.47 -2.08 0.50
C LEU A 115 -23.69 -3.20 -0.18
N ALA A 116 -22.82 -3.91 0.55
CA ALA A 116 -21.99 -4.97 -0.02
C ALA A 116 -21.99 -6.22 0.88
N PRO A 117 -21.75 -7.41 0.32
CA PRO A 117 -21.61 -8.63 1.11
C PRO A 117 -20.49 -8.51 2.15
N ALA A 118 -20.67 -9.16 3.30
CA ALA A 118 -19.61 -9.33 4.30
C ALA A 118 -18.61 -10.40 3.84
N TRP A 119 -17.32 -10.10 3.96
CA TRP A 119 -16.19 -10.97 3.60
C TRP A 119 -15.30 -11.29 4.79
N GLU A 120 -15.57 -10.68 5.93
CA GLU A 120 -14.78 -10.79 7.15
C GLU A 120 -14.82 -12.20 7.75
N GLY A 121 -15.89 -12.96 7.48
CA GLY A 121 -16.19 -14.21 8.17
C GLY A 121 -16.44 -14.01 9.66
N ASP A 122 -16.50 -15.12 10.41
CA ASP A 122 -16.68 -15.08 11.86
C ASP A 122 -15.37 -14.69 12.57
N GLY A 123 -15.47 -13.80 13.55
CA GLY A 123 -14.40 -13.52 14.52
C GLY A 123 -13.51 -12.31 14.21
N LEU A 124 -13.62 -11.69 13.03
CA LEU A 124 -13.00 -10.37 12.81
C LEU A 124 -13.78 -9.30 13.61
N ASN A 125 -13.08 -8.27 14.08
CA ASN A 125 -13.66 -7.13 14.82
C ASN A 125 -14.28 -7.47 16.20
N THR A 126 -14.09 -8.68 16.74
CA THR A 126 -14.37 -8.97 18.15
C THR A 126 -13.36 -8.25 19.06
N GLU A 127 -13.70 -8.05 20.33
CA GLU A 127 -12.77 -7.42 21.28
C GLU A 127 -11.49 -8.24 21.48
N ILE A 128 -11.57 -9.57 21.48
CA ILE A 128 -10.40 -10.44 21.55
C ILE A 128 -9.55 -10.40 20.27
N SER A 129 -10.15 -10.31 19.09
CA SER A 129 -9.40 -10.14 17.83
C SER A 129 -8.68 -8.79 17.76
N LYS A 130 -9.31 -7.71 18.25
CA LYS A 130 -8.67 -6.39 18.35
C LYS A 130 -7.53 -6.41 19.36
N ALA A 131 -7.73 -7.03 20.52
CA ALA A 131 -6.69 -7.21 21.53
C ALA A 131 -5.52 -8.06 21.01
N ALA A 132 -5.77 -9.06 20.17
CA ALA A 132 -4.74 -9.84 19.48
C ALA A 132 -4.03 -9.06 18.35
N THR A 133 -4.44 -7.82 18.09
CA THR A 133 -3.85 -6.90 17.11
C THR A 133 -3.49 -5.56 17.77
N SER A 134 -2.56 -5.60 18.72
CA SER A 134 -2.22 -4.47 19.61
C SER A 134 -0.78 -4.54 20.11
N ILE A 135 -0.31 -3.42 20.69
CA ILE A 135 1.00 -3.29 21.33
C ILE A 135 0.87 -3.52 22.84
N TYR A 136 1.81 -4.28 23.39
CA TYR A 136 1.86 -4.65 24.80
C TYR A 136 3.29 -4.58 25.38
N PRO A 137 3.41 -4.28 26.70
CA PRO A 137 4.67 -4.47 27.41
C PRO A 137 5.03 -5.95 27.49
N THR A 138 6.31 -6.21 27.35
CA THR A 138 6.94 -7.51 27.57
C THR A 138 7.62 -7.58 28.93
N LYS A 139 8.01 -8.78 29.34
CA LYS A 139 8.69 -9.06 30.62
C LYS A 139 9.96 -8.26 30.82
N ASP A 140 10.72 -8.01 29.75
CA ASP A 140 11.98 -7.28 29.74
C ASP A 140 11.80 -5.77 29.50
N GLY A 141 10.57 -5.26 29.60
CA GLY A 141 10.26 -3.83 29.53
C GLY A 141 10.22 -3.25 28.11
N ARG A 142 10.35 -4.09 27.08
CA ARG A 142 10.18 -3.68 25.67
C ARG A 142 8.71 -3.72 25.26
N ASP A 143 8.41 -3.13 24.10
CA ASP A 143 7.11 -3.23 23.45
C ASP A 143 7.12 -4.31 22.35
N PHE A 144 6.04 -5.09 22.28
CA PHE A 144 5.80 -6.07 21.21
C PHE A 144 4.44 -5.84 20.57
N TYR A 145 4.41 -5.81 19.23
CA TYR A 145 3.18 -5.72 18.45
C TYR A 145 2.72 -7.13 18.05
N LEU A 146 1.56 -7.56 18.54
CA LEU A 146 0.88 -8.78 18.05
C LEU A 146 -0.06 -8.45 16.90
N HIS A 147 -0.21 -9.33 15.90
CA HIS A 147 -1.19 -9.14 14.83
C HIS A 147 -1.96 -10.43 14.50
N GLY A 148 -3.26 -10.44 14.82
CA GLY A 148 -4.16 -11.58 14.65
C GLY A 148 -4.54 -11.92 13.21
N SER A 149 -4.06 -11.17 12.21
CA SER A 149 -4.45 -11.34 10.80
C SER A 149 -5.98 -11.21 10.59
N LEU A 150 -6.51 -11.67 9.45
CA LEU A 150 -7.97 -11.72 9.21
C LEU A 150 -8.65 -12.88 9.94
N ASP A 151 -7.88 -13.68 10.66
CA ASP A 151 -8.37 -14.78 11.48
C ASP A 151 -7.47 -14.95 12.70
N ALA A 152 -7.95 -14.47 13.85
CA ALA A 152 -7.17 -14.44 15.07
C ALA A 152 -7.23 -15.74 15.88
N HIS A 153 -8.09 -16.71 15.52
CA HIS A 153 -8.20 -17.99 16.24
C HIS A 153 -6.85 -18.75 16.33
N PRO A 154 -6.06 -18.89 15.25
CA PRO A 154 -4.77 -19.57 15.32
C PRO A 154 -3.81 -18.92 16.32
N LEU A 155 -3.85 -17.60 16.48
CA LEU A 155 -3.04 -16.89 17.47
C LEU A 155 -3.62 -17.07 18.88
N VAL A 156 -4.91 -16.75 19.07
CA VAL A 156 -5.55 -16.72 20.39
C VAL A 156 -5.65 -18.12 21.02
N GLU A 157 -6.18 -19.10 20.29
CA GLU A 157 -6.37 -20.45 20.81
C GLU A 157 -5.10 -21.29 20.63
N GLY A 158 -4.46 -21.19 19.45
CA GLY A 158 -3.37 -22.08 19.06
C GLY A 158 -1.99 -21.71 19.63
N VAL A 159 -1.72 -20.43 19.88
CA VAL A 159 -0.41 -19.96 20.37
C VAL A 159 -0.51 -19.44 21.79
N ILE A 160 -1.49 -18.57 22.07
CA ILE A 160 -1.66 -17.96 23.39
C ILE A 160 -2.32 -18.96 24.36
N GLY A 161 -3.21 -19.83 23.85
CA GLY A 161 -3.89 -20.85 24.65
C GLY A 161 -5.09 -20.31 25.44
N LEU A 162 -5.73 -19.26 24.93
CA LEU A 162 -6.95 -18.70 25.51
C LEU A 162 -8.19 -19.28 24.82
N ASP A 163 -9.26 -19.46 25.59
CA ASP A 163 -10.59 -19.78 25.07
C ASP A 163 -11.18 -18.55 24.35
N TRP A 164 -11.50 -18.70 23.06
CA TRP A 164 -12.12 -17.64 22.26
C TRP A 164 -13.50 -17.21 22.79
N GLU A 165 -14.19 -18.11 23.48
CA GLU A 165 -15.50 -17.88 24.08
C GLU A 165 -15.46 -17.42 25.54
N ASP A 166 -14.26 -17.18 26.10
CA ASP A 166 -14.12 -16.64 27.45
C ASP A 166 -14.94 -15.33 27.60
N PRO A 167 -15.91 -15.27 28.54
CA PRO A 167 -16.71 -14.07 28.79
C PRO A 167 -15.87 -12.82 29.08
N ALA A 168 -14.70 -12.96 29.72
CA ALA A 168 -13.79 -11.84 29.97
C ALA A 168 -13.23 -11.26 28.66
N GLY A 169 -13.04 -12.09 27.64
CA GLY A 169 -12.61 -11.70 26.30
C GLY A 169 -13.66 -10.95 25.48
N LYS A 170 -14.90 -10.85 25.95
CA LYS A 170 -15.99 -10.15 25.23
C LYS A 170 -16.04 -8.64 25.50
N THR A 171 -15.21 -8.13 26.41
CA THR A 171 -15.07 -6.68 26.67
C THR A 171 -13.68 -6.20 26.28
N ARG A 172 -13.55 -4.94 25.85
CA ARG A 172 -12.25 -4.34 25.49
C ARG A 172 -11.20 -4.51 26.59
N ALA A 173 -11.57 -4.12 27.82
CA ALA A 173 -10.67 -4.17 28.97
C ALA A 173 -10.27 -5.61 29.34
N GLY A 174 -11.23 -6.54 29.34
CA GLY A 174 -10.96 -7.93 29.68
C GLY A 174 -10.13 -8.65 28.60
N ALA A 175 -10.47 -8.49 27.32
CA ALA A 175 -9.69 -9.02 26.21
C ALA A 175 -8.24 -8.53 26.23
N ARG A 176 -8.05 -7.22 26.44
CA ARG A 176 -6.72 -6.62 26.53
C ARG A 176 -5.94 -7.15 27.73
N LYS A 177 -6.59 -7.33 28.87
CA LYS A 177 -5.96 -7.92 30.06
C LYS A 177 -5.52 -9.36 29.80
N LEU A 178 -6.37 -10.20 29.22
CA LEU A 178 -6.04 -11.61 28.93
C LEU A 178 -4.81 -11.73 28.03
N ILE A 179 -4.80 -11.00 26.92
CA ILE A 179 -3.67 -11.01 25.97
C ILE A 179 -2.43 -10.38 26.61
N GLY A 180 -2.59 -9.23 27.27
CA GLY A 180 -1.48 -8.52 27.91
C GLY A 180 -0.81 -9.33 29.03
N ASP A 181 -1.59 -10.04 29.84
CA ASP A 181 -1.06 -10.94 30.90
C ASP A 181 -0.23 -12.08 30.30
N TRP A 182 -0.57 -12.55 29.10
CA TRP A 182 0.23 -13.55 28.39
C TRP A 182 1.52 -12.95 27.81
N VAL A 183 1.45 -11.77 27.18
CA VAL A 183 2.64 -11.08 26.66
C VAL A 183 3.62 -10.78 27.79
N ALA A 184 3.14 -10.29 28.93
CA ALA A 184 3.98 -9.90 30.07
C ALA A 184 4.77 -11.06 30.70
N LYS A 185 4.46 -12.33 30.36
CA LYS A 185 5.22 -13.50 30.81
C LYS A 185 6.46 -13.79 29.96
N HIS A 186 6.56 -13.19 28.78
CA HIS A 186 7.60 -13.46 27.80
C HIS A 186 8.46 -12.22 27.56
N THR A 187 9.74 -12.43 27.30
CA THR A 187 10.61 -11.39 26.74
C THR A 187 10.24 -11.10 25.30
N ALA A 188 10.64 -9.94 24.80
CA ALA A 188 10.36 -9.55 23.42
C ALA A 188 10.96 -10.54 22.39
N GLN A 189 12.16 -11.07 22.65
CA GLN A 189 12.81 -12.06 21.78
C GLN A 189 12.10 -13.41 21.82
N GLU A 190 11.66 -13.88 22.99
CA GLU A 190 10.88 -15.13 23.08
C GLU A 190 9.58 -15.01 22.28
N LEU A 191 8.89 -13.87 22.33
CA LEU A 191 7.69 -13.63 21.51
C LEU A 191 8.01 -13.63 20.01
N GLU A 192 9.11 -13.01 19.60
CA GLU A 192 9.58 -13.01 18.22
C GLU A 192 9.75 -14.45 17.70
N ASP A 193 10.44 -15.29 18.47
CA ASP A 193 10.70 -16.70 18.15
C ASP A 193 9.41 -17.53 18.13
N ILE A 194 8.48 -17.29 19.06
CA ILE A 194 7.15 -17.93 19.08
C ILE A 194 6.36 -17.54 17.82
N MET A 195 6.32 -16.26 17.43
CA MET A 195 5.60 -15.83 16.24
C MET A 195 6.17 -16.48 14.97
N ILE A 196 7.50 -16.51 14.85
CA ILE A 196 8.18 -17.13 13.70
C ILE A 196 7.88 -18.63 13.63
N SER A 197 8.06 -19.36 14.73
CA SER A 197 7.87 -20.81 14.78
C SER A 197 6.43 -21.25 14.50
N HIS A 198 5.44 -20.46 14.93
CA HIS A 198 4.03 -20.70 14.68
C HIS A 198 3.48 -20.04 13.39
N ARG A 199 4.34 -19.41 12.59
CA ARG A 199 3.98 -18.67 11.36
C ARG A 199 2.88 -17.61 11.59
N GLN A 200 2.93 -16.97 12.76
CA GLN A 200 2.07 -15.86 13.14
C GLN A 200 2.73 -14.52 12.86
N CYS A 201 1.91 -13.46 12.85
CA CYS A 201 2.38 -12.10 12.65
C CYS A 201 2.60 -11.43 14.01
N GLY A 202 3.77 -10.84 14.18
CA GLY A 202 4.15 -10.05 15.34
C GLY A 202 5.53 -9.46 15.12
N SER A 203 5.94 -8.48 15.91
CA SER A 203 7.31 -7.97 15.91
C SER A 203 7.60 -7.24 17.21
N ILE A 204 8.86 -7.30 17.64
CA ILE A 204 9.39 -6.31 18.58
C ILE A 204 9.19 -4.90 17.98
N CYS A 205 8.80 -3.94 18.81
CA CYS A 205 8.84 -2.52 18.46
C CYS A 205 10.29 -2.03 18.62
N TYR A 206 11.09 -2.15 17.55
CA TYR A 206 12.49 -1.73 17.59
C TYR A 206 12.60 -0.20 17.56
N THR A 207 13.71 0.33 18.06
CA THR A 207 14.18 1.65 17.61
C THR A 207 14.75 1.56 16.19
N PRO A 208 14.82 2.67 15.43
CA PRO A 208 15.46 2.67 14.12
C PRO A 208 16.92 2.16 14.15
N GLU A 209 17.66 2.47 15.22
CA GLU A 209 19.05 2.04 15.42
C GLU A 209 19.16 0.54 15.68
N GLU A 210 18.29 -0.03 16.52
CA GLU A 210 18.27 -1.47 16.76
C GLU A 210 17.89 -2.23 15.50
N TRP A 211 16.88 -1.77 14.77
CA TRP A 211 16.46 -2.41 13.52
C TRP A 211 17.59 -2.40 12.49
N SER A 212 18.19 -1.24 12.24
CA SER A 212 19.30 -1.11 11.29
C SER A 212 20.53 -1.94 11.68
N SER A 213 20.71 -2.25 12.96
CA SER A 213 21.78 -3.12 13.46
C SER A 213 21.43 -4.60 13.43
N SER A 214 20.16 -4.97 13.23
CA SER A 214 19.71 -6.36 13.14
C SER A 214 20.12 -7.03 11.83
N GLU A 215 20.17 -8.36 11.78
CA GLU A 215 20.46 -9.11 10.55
C GLU A 215 19.44 -8.80 9.45
N MET A 216 18.15 -8.75 9.81
CA MET A 216 17.09 -8.45 8.84
C MET A 216 17.15 -7.01 8.34
N GLY A 217 17.31 -6.03 9.23
CA GLY A 217 17.41 -4.64 8.84
C GLY A 217 18.61 -4.36 7.94
N ASN A 218 19.76 -5.00 8.21
CA ASN A 218 20.93 -4.93 7.35
C ASN A 218 20.68 -5.52 5.96
N ALA A 219 20.08 -6.72 5.89
CA ALA A 219 19.74 -7.36 4.61
C ALA A 219 18.80 -6.47 3.77
N LEU A 220 17.74 -5.93 4.40
CA LEU A 220 16.78 -5.09 3.71
C LEU A 220 17.38 -3.73 3.28
N ALA A 221 18.33 -3.18 4.04
CA ALA A 221 19.02 -1.94 3.68
C ALA A 221 19.85 -2.05 2.39
N GLN A 222 20.31 -3.25 2.04
CA GLN A 222 21.03 -3.48 0.77
C GLN A 222 20.11 -3.48 -0.45
N ARG A 223 18.78 -3.58 -0.25
CA ARG A 223 17.80 -3.50 -1.33
C ARG A 223 17.45 -2.03 -1.62
N PRO A 224 17.32 -1.65 -2.90
CA PRO A 224 16.83 -0.33 -3.28
C PRO A 224 15.36 -0.14 -2.83
N LEU A 225 14.88 1.11 -2.81
CA LEU A 225 13.46 1.38 -2.54
C LEU A 225 12.57 0.98 -3.72
N PHE A 226 13.05 1.19 -4.95
CA PHE A 226 12.43 0.66 -6.18
C PHE A 226 13.25 -0.51 -6.66
N ASP A 227 12.79 -1.71 -6.36
CA ASP A 227 13.53 -2.95 -6.51
C ASP A 227 13.11 -3.70 -7.76
N ILE A 228 13.79 -3.36 -8.86
CA ILE A 228 13.40 -3.79 -10.21
C ILE A 228 14.56 -4.57 -10.83
N ARG A 229 14.29 -5.82 -11.19
CA ARG A 229 15.26 -6.73 -11.81
C ARG A 229 14.73 -7.24 -13.15
N ARG A 230 15.57 -7.17 -14.19
CA ARG A 230 15.27 -7.80 -15.49
C ARG A 230 15.61 -9.29 -15.47
N HIS A 231 14.81 -10.10 -16.14
CA HIS A 231 15.06 -11.52 -16.35
C HIS A 231 16.10 -11.76 -17.43
N GLY A 232 16.91 -12.82 -17.26
CA GLY A 232 17.81 -13.31 -18.30
C GLY A 232 19.05 -12.44 -18.55
N GLU A 233 19.52 -11.69 -17.56
CA GLU A 233 20.78 -10.92 -17.62
C GLU A 233 22.04 -11.79 -17.47
N GLU A 234 21.99 -13.05 -17.92
CA GLU A 234 23.15 -13.94 -17.90
C GLU A 234 24.19 -13.49 -18.94
N VAL A 235 25.46 -13.57 -18.58
CA VAL A 235 26.56 -13.18 -19.46
C VAL A 235 26.54 -14.03 -20.73
N GLY A 236 26.40 -13.39 -21.89
CA GLY A 236 26.38 -14.04 -23.20
C GLY A 236 24.97 -14.36 -23.74
N ALA A 237 23.90 -14.08 -22.99
CA ALA A 237 22.54 -14.19 -23.51
C ALA A 237 22.29 -13.13 -24.61
N PRO A 238 21.55 -13.46 -25.69
CA PRO A 238 21.15 -12.47 -26.69
C PRO A 238 20.27 -11.38 -26.07
N ALA A 239 20.34 -10.17 -26.61
CA ALA A 239 19.51 -9.06 -26.13
C ALA A 239 18.02 -9.43 -26.25
N PRO A 240 17.23 -9.29 -25.17
CA PRO A 240 15.84 -9.71 -25.19
C PRO A 240 15.00 -8.83 -26.11
N ALA A 241 13.97 -9.41 -26.72
CA ALA A 241 13.05 -8.69 -27.59
C ALA A 241 12.36 -7.54 -26.82
N LYS A 242 12.24 -6.39 -27.49
CA LYS A 242 11.48 -5.25 -26.98
C LYS A 242 9.99 -5.52 -27.14
N THR A 243 9.22 -5.25 -26.10
CA THR A 243 7.76 -5.35 -26.16
C THR A 243 7.16 -3.96 -26.09
N PRO A 244 6.69 -3.39 -27.22
CA PRO A 244 6.10 -2.06 -27.21
C PRO A 244 4.81 -2.04 -26.38
N PHE A 245 4.38 -0.85 -25.97
CA PHE A 245 3.06 -0.69 -25.37
C PHE A 245 1.96 -1.04 -26.39
N PRO A 246 0.78 -1.51 -25.93
CA PRO A 246 -0.36 -1.77 -26.80
C PRO A 246 -0.75 -0.54 -27.64
N SER A 247 -1.14 -0.77 -28.89
CA SER A 247 -1.64 0.28 -29.77
C SER A 247 -3.04 0.73 -29.34
N VAL A 248 -3.30 2.03 -29.40
CA VAL A 248 -4.59 2.63 -29.04
C VAL A 248 -5.26 3.22 -30.28
N ALA A 249 -6.55 2.95 -30.45
CA ALA A 249 -7.30 3.39 -31.64
C ALA A 249 -7.66 4.90 -31.60
N LYS A 250 -7.82 5.48 -30.41
CA LYS A 250 -8.12 6.91 -30.22
C LYS A 250 -6.82 7.74 -30.23
N LYS A 251 -6.92 9.02 -30.62
CA LYS A 251 -5.77 9.97 -30.68
C LYS A 251 -5.83 11.11 -29.65
N SER A 252 -6.88 11.20 -28.84
CA SER A 252 -7.08 12.24 -27.81
C SER A 252 -7.46 11.63 -26.47
N GLY A 253 -7.16 12.31 -25.36
CA GLY A 253 -7.43 11.82 -24.01
C GLY A 253 -6.62 10.57 -23.63
N LEU A 254 -5.44 10.40 -24.23
CA LEU A 254 -4.65 9.17 -24.11
C LEU A 254 -4.00 9.06 -22.73
N ARG A 255 -4.35 8.02 -21.99
CA ARG A 255 -3.73 7.75 -20.69
C ARG A 255 -2.44 6.95 -20.84
N PRO A 256 -1.48 7.08 -19.90
CA PRO A 256 -0.15 6.45 -20.01
C PRO A 256 -0.18 4.92 -20.15
N LEU A 257 -1.15 4.24 -19.55
CA LEU A 257 -1.29 2.77 -19.53
C LEU A 257 -2.49 2.24 -20.31
N GLU A 258 -3.11 3.07 -21.15
CA GLU A 258 -4.24 2.65 -21.98
C GLU A 258 -3.92 1.35 -22.75
N GLY A 259 -4.77 0.33 -22.62
CA GLY A 259 -4.61 -0.99 -23.23
C GLY A 259 -3.68 -1.97 -22.51
N VAL A 260 -2.97 -1.56 -21.45
CA VAL A 260 -2.17 -2.46 -20.62
C VAL A 260 -3.09 -3.36 -19.79
N LYS A 261 -2.86 -4.67 -19.83
CA LYS A 261 -3.65 -5.67 -19.10
C LYS A 261 -2.95 -6.06 -17.80
N VAL A 262 -3.64 -5.93 -16.67
CA VAL A 262 -3.09 -6.23 -15.33
C VAL A 262 -3.96 -7.29 -14.64
N LEU A 263 -3.34 -8.36 -14.18
CA LEU A 263 -3.99 -9.33 -13.31
C LEU A 263 -3.49 -9.18 -11.87
N GLU A 264 -4.42 -8.89 -10.96
CA GLU A 264 -4.13 -8.66 -9.55
C GLU A 264 -4.59 -9.83 -8.68
N MET A 265 -3.63 -10.49 -8.03
CA MET A 265 -3.84 -11.46 -6.97
C MET A 265 -3.31 -10.89 -5.65
N ALA A 266 -4.03 -9.93 -5.09
CA ALA A 266 -3.72 -9.29 -3.81
C ALA A 266 -4.99 -9.07 -2.98
N ARG A 267 -4.84 -8.76 -1.69
CA ARG A 267 -5.94 -8.46 -0.74
C ARG A 267 -5.54 -7.30 0.17
N VAL A 268 -6.47 -6.83 1.00
CA VAL A 268 -6.22 -5.78 2.00
C VAL A 268 -5.90 -4.44 1.30
N ILE A 269 -4.73 -3.81 1.50
CA ILE A 269 -4.51 -2.41 1.09
C ILE A 269 -3.35 -2.24 0.09
N ALA A 270 -2.15 -2.74 0.39
CA ALA A 270 -0.95 -2.43 -0.40
C ALA A 270 -1.04 -2.88 -1.86
N GLY A 271 -1.25 -4.18 -2.10
CA GLY A 271 -1.44 -4.70 -3.45
C GLY A 271 -2.63 -4.08 -4.21
N PRO A 272 -3.84 -3.98 -3.62
CA PRO A 272 -4.96 -3.32 -4.30
C PRO A 272 -4.75 -1.83 -4.61
N THR A 273 -3.94 -1.12 -3.81
CA THR A 273 -3.53 0.25 -4.11
C THR A 273 -2.68 0.30 -5.39
N VAL A 274 -1.88 -0.73 -5.69
CA VAL A 274 -1.18 -0.84 -6.98
C VAL A 274 -2.20 -0.89 -8.12
N GLY A 275 -3.19 -1.79 -8.04
CA GLY A 275 -4.20 -1.97 -9.08
C GLY A 275 -4.98 -0.69 -9.37
N THR A 276 -5.54 -0.04 -8.34
CA THR A 276 -6.29 1.21 -8.53
C THR A 276 -5.40 2.34 -9.07
N THR A 277 -4.13 2.40 -8.68
CA THR A 277 -3.15 3.37 -9.18
C THR A 277 -2.79 3.13 -10.64
N LEU A 278 -2.70 1.88 -11.09
CA LEU A 278 -2.51 1.57 -12.52
C LEU A 278 -3.79 1.83 -13.33
N ALA A 279 -4.96 1.55 -12.75
CA ALA A 279 -6.26 1.79 -13.38
C ALA A 279 -6.53 3.28 -13.65
N GLN A 280 -6.19 4.18 -12.71
CA GLN A 280 -6.31 5.64 -12.97
C GLN A 280 -5.42 6.13 -14.12
N LEU A 281 -4.34 5.40 -14.42
CA LEU A 281 -3.46 5.67 -15.57
C LEU A 281 -3.90 4.93 -16.85
N GLY A 282 -5.04 4.23 -16.81
CA GLY A 282 -5.69 3.61 -17.96
C GLY A 282 -5.41 2.12 -18.18
N ALA A 283 -4.76 1.44 -17.25
CA ALA A 283 -4.64 0.00 -17.33
C ALA A 283 -6.02 -0.67 -17.10
N THR A 284 -6.29 -1.76 -17.82
CA THR A 284 -7.42 -2.64 -17.49
C THR A 284 -6.96 -3.63 -16.43
N VAL A 285 -7.47 -3.47 -15.22
CA VAL A 285 -7.09 -4.28 -14.06
C VAL A 285 -8.21 -5.26 -13.74
N ILE A 286 -7.86 -6.54 -13.61
CA ILE A 286 -8.74 -7.60 -13.09
C ILE A 286 -8.19 -8.06 -11.75
N LYS A 287 -8.96 -7.85 -10.69
CA LYS A 287 -8.72 -8.37 -9.36
C LYS A 287 -9.40 -9.72 -9.17
N VAL A 288 -8.64 -10.68 -8.67
CA VAL A 288 -9.11 -12.03 -8.38
C VAL A 288 -9.48 -12.16 -6.91
N ASN A 289 -10.72 -12.50 -6.62
CA ASN A 289 -11.25 -12.71 -5.27
C ASN A 289 -11.64 -14.19 -5.07
N PRO A 290 -10.85 -14.98 -4.31
CA PRO A 290 -11.22 -16.35 -3.99
C PRO A 290 -12.36 -16.38 -2.96
N PRO A 291 -13.54 -16.98 -3.27
CA PRO A 291 -14.73 -16.91 -2.40
C PRO A 291 -14.57 -17.49 -0.99
N HIS A 292 -13.55 -18.33 -0.78
CA HIS A 292 -13.30 -19.01 0.49
C HIS A 292 -12.35 -18.26 1.42
N LEU A 293 -11.75 -17.15 0.95
CA LEU A 293 -10.82 -16.37 1.72
C LEU A 293 -11.52 -15.15 2.34
N ARG A 294 -11.19 -14.88 3.60
CA ARG A 294 -11.63 -13.66 4.28
C ARG A 294 -10.98 -12.42 3.66
N ASP A 295 -11.70 -11.32 3.70
CA ASP A 295 -11.23 -9.98 3.34
C ASP A 295 -11.98 -8.92 4.15
N VAL A 296 -11.57 -7.65 4.05
CA VAL A 296 -12.23 -6.53 4.73
C VAL A 296 -13.19 -5.85 3.75
N SER A 297 -14.50 -6.01 3.95
CA SER A 297 -15.52 -5.52 3.02
C SER A 297 -15.52 -4.01 2.85
N LEU A 298 -15.05 -3.26 3.85
CA LEU A 298 -14.89 -1.81 3.77
C LEU A 298 -14.01 -1.39 2.59
N PHE A 299 -12.98 -2.16 2.27
CA PHE A 299 -11.98 -1.75 1.30
C PHE A 299 -12.47 -1.81 -0.14
N GLN A 300 -13.53 -2.58 -0.43
CA GLN A 300 -14.09 -2.66 -1.79
C GLN A 300 -14.78 -1.35 -2.24
N PHE A 301 -15.00 -0.40 -1.34
CA PHE A 301 -15.59 0.90 -1.68
C PHE A 301 -14.56 1.93 -2.17
N THR A 302 -13.27 1.60 -2.11
CA THR A 302 -12.19 2.48 -2.56
C THR A 302 -11.17 1.73 -3.40
N LEU A 303 -10.72 0.57 -2.92
CA LEU A 303 -9.66 -0.25 -3.52
C LEU A 303 -10.10 -1.13 -4.70
N THR A 304 -11.30 -0.89 -5.24
CA THR A 304 -11.75 -1.48 -6.52
C THR A 304 -12.17 -0.41 -7.54
N THR A 305 -11.90 0.87 -7.27
CA THR A 305 -12.25 1.96 -8.19
C THR A 305 -11.45 1.81 -9.49
N GLY A 306 -12.16 1.76 -10.63
CA GLY A 306 -11.57 1.47 -11.94
C GLY A 306 -11.04 0.04 -12.11
N VAL A 307 -11.29 -0.86 -11.16
CA VAL A 307 -10.80 -2.26 -11.18
C VAL A 307 -11.98 -3.21 -11.37
N ARG A 308 -11.86 -4.14 -12.34
CA ARG A 308 -12.82 -5.23 -12.52
C ARG A 308 -12.56 -6.30 -11.46
N THR A 309 -13.59 -6.88 -10.87
CA THR A 309 -13.42 -7.90 -9.80
C THR A 309 -14.12 -9.20 -10.17
N ILE A 310 -13.43 -10.33 -10.01
CA ILE A 310 -13.94 -11.66 -10.39
C ILE A 310 -13.85 -12.64 -9.24
N LEU A 311 -14.79 -13.57 -9.17
CA LEU A 311 -14.67 -14.74 -8.30
C LEU A 311 -13.90 -15.83 -9.02
N SER A 312 -12.83 -16.33 -8.42
CA SER A 312 -12.09 -17.47 -8.97
C SER A 312 -11.40 -18.24 -7.85
N ASP A 313 -11.58 -19.56 -7.85
CA ASP A 313 -10.96 -20.47 -6.90
C ASP A 313 -10.05 -21.47 -7.62
N VAL A 314 -8.74 -21.25 -7.54
CA VAL A 314 -7.72 -22.09 -8.21
C VAL A 314 -7.69 -23.56 -7.77
N ARG A 315 -8.46 -23.92 -6.73
CA ARG A 315 -8.69 -25.31 -6.32
C ARG A 315 -9.65 -26.03 -7.27
N LYS A 316 -10.48 -25.29 -8.01
CA LYS A 316 -11.38 -25.80 -9.04
C LYS A 316 -10.68 -25.81 -10.39
N PRO A 317 -10.65 -26.94 -11.12
CA PRO A 317 -9.96 -27.04 -12.41
C PRO A 317 -10.44 -26.02 -13.47
N GLU A 318 -11.73 -25.73 -13.50
CA GLU A 318 -12.37 -24.80 -14.43
C GLU A 318 -11.94 -23.34 -14.18
N ASP A 319 -12.01 -22.89 -12.92
CA ASP A 319 -11.56 -21.57 -12.50
C ASP A 319 -10.05 -21.42 -12.74
N ARG A 320 -9.27 -22.47 -12.48
CA ARG A 320 -7.84 -22.51 -12.77
C ARG A 320 -7.55 -22.32 -14.26
N ALA A 321 -8.25 -23.03 -15.14
CA ALA A 321 -8.03 -22.92 -16.59
C ALA A 321 -8.35 -21.50 -17.09
N GLN A 322 -9.42 -20.90 -16.57
CA GLN A 322 -9.80 -19.53 -16.89
C GLN A 322 -8.79 -18.50 -16.36
N LEU A 323 -8.30 -18.68 -15.14
CA LEU A 323 -7.27 -17.83 -14.56
C LEU A 323 -5.96 -17.93 -15.34
N GLU A 324 -5.51 -19.14 -15.69
CA GLU A 324 -4.30 -19.34 -16.49
C GLU A 324 -4.41 -18.69 -17.88
N LYS A 325 -5.61 -18.61 -18.47
CA LYS A 325 -5.86 -17.83 -19.69
C LYS A 325 -5.65 -16.33 -19.45
N LEU A 326 -6.25 -15.77 -18.39
CA LEU A 326 -6.06 -14.36 -18.04
C LEU A 326 -4.60 -14.02 -17.74
N ILE A 327 -3.89 -14.90 -17.01
CA ILE A 327 -2.44 -14.75 -16.77
C ILE A 327 -1.70 -14.71 -18.10
N GLY A 328 -2.01 -15.61 -19.03
CA GLY A 328 -1.40 -15.66 -20.35
C GLY A 328 -1.54 -14.37 -21.16
N GLU A 329 -2.64 -13.63 -20.97
CA GLU A 329 -2.91 -12.36 -21.65
C GLU A 329 -2.27 -11.14 -20.97
N ALA A 330 -1.91 -11.24 -19.69
CA ALA A 330 -1.49 -10.10 -18.89
C ALA A 330 -0.14 -9.52 -19.32
N ASP A 331 0.01 -8.20 -19.18
CA ASP A 331 1.29 -7.50 -19.24
C ASP A 331 1.94 -7.35 -17.87
N VAL A 332 1.10 -7.31 -16.82
CA VAL A 332 1.51 -7.17 -15.43
C VAL A 332 0.76 -8.18 -14.58
N PHE A 333 1.47 -8.86 -13.70
CA PHE A 333 0.91 -9.73 -12.66
C PHE A 333 1.30 -9.19 -11.29
N ILE A 334 0.33 -9.00 -10.39
CA ILE A 334 0.55 -8.52 -9.03
C ILE A 334 0.32 -9.67 -8.05
N ASP A 335 1.35 -10.05 -7.30
CA ASP A 335 1.32 -10.98 -6.18
C ASP A 335 1.45 -10.23 -4.85
N GLY A 336 0.33 -10.09 -4.13
CA GLY A 336 0.28 -9.54 -2.78
C GLY A 336 -0.01 -10.59 -1.70
N TYR A 337 0.26 -11.88 -1.96
CA TYR A 337 0.13 -12.92 -0.95
C TYR A 337 1.45 -13.10 -0.18
N ARG A 338 1.36 -13.80 0.96
CA ARG A 338 2.53 -14.18 1.75
C ARG A 338 3.59 -14.84 0.86
N PRO A 339 4.88 -14.53 1.04
CA PRO A 339 5.96 -15.12 0.25
C PRO A 339 5.82 -16.63 0.09
N GLY A 340 5.95 -17.11 -1.15
CA GLY A 340 5.80 -18.52 -1.51
C GLY A 340 4.35 -19.04 -1.62
N SER A 341 3.33 -18.28 -1.21
CA SER A 341 1.93 -18.74 -1.25
C SER A 341 1.45 -19.01 -2.68
N LEU A 342 1.62 -18.05 -3.61
CA LEU A 342 1.23 -18.24 -5.01
C LEU A 342 2.18 -19.20 -5.75
N PHE A 343 3.47 -19.20 -5.42
CA PHE A 343 4.41 -20.20 -5.93
C PHE A 343 3.93 -21.63 -5.66
N ASN A 344 3.50 -21.92 -4.43
CA ASN A 344 2.94 -23.23 -4.06
C ASN A 344 1.61 -23.56 -4.78
N LYS A 345 0.97 -22.58 -5.41
CA LYS A 345 -0.22 -22.75 -6.27
C LYS A 345 0.11 -22.78 -7.76
N GLY A 346 1.37 -22.64 -8.14
CA GLY A 346 1.84 -22.65 -9.53
C GLY A 346 1.79 -21.28 -10.21
N TYR A 347 1.83 -20.19 -9.43
CA TYR A 347 1.80 -18.81 -9.94
C TYR A 347 2.94 -17.96 -9.36
N GLY A 348 4.12 -18.57 -9.17
CA GLY A 348 5.33 -17.81 -8.90
C GLY A 348 5.83 -17.09 -10.15
N GLU A 349 6.85 -16.25 -9.97
CA GLU A 349 7.50 -15.46 -11.03
C GLU A 349 7.80 -16.28 -12.30
N ARG A 350 8.41 -17.47 -12.16
CA ARG A 350 8.77 -18.34 -13.29
C ARG A 350 7.54 -18.97 -13.95
N GLU A 351 6.54 -19.38 -13.17
CA GLU A 351 5.34 -19.99 -13.68
C GLU A 351 4.47 -18.99 -14.45
N VAL A 352 4.34 -17.76 -13.95
CA VAL A 352 3.65 -16.66 -14.64
C VAL A 352 4.33 -16.36 -15.97
N LEU A 353 5.66 -16.19 -15.98
CA LEU A 353 6.41 -15.98 -17.21
C LEU A 353 6.17 -17.10 -18.23
N ARG A 354 6.16 -18.36 -17.78
CA ARG A 354 5.88 -19.52 -18.65
C ARG A 354 4.47 -19.48 -19.22
N LEU A 355 3.46 -19.09 -18.44
CA LEU A 355 2.08 -18.97 -18.90
C LEU A 355 1.93 -17.87 -19.95
N VAL A 356 2.55 -16.70 -19.73
CA VAL A 356 2.59 -15.59 -20.70
C VAL A 356 3.24 -16.03 -22.01
N LYS A 357 4.42 -16.67 -21.95
CA LYS A 357 5.11 -17.16 -23.15
C LYS A 357 4.32 -18.23 -23.90
N LYS A 358 3.69 -19.15 -23.18
CA LYS A 358 2.82 -20.17 -23.77
C LYS A 358 1.65 -19.54 -24.55
N HIS A 359 1.11 -18.42 -24.09
CA HIS A 359 -0.04 -17.77 -24.70
C HIS A 359 0.35 -16.78 -25.83
N ARG A 360 1.41 -15.98 -25.62
CA ARG A 360 1.78 -14.84 -26.48
C ARG A 360 3.05 -15.08 -27.32
N GLY A 361 3.74 -16.21 -27.14
CA GLY A 361 4.97 -16.58 -27.85
C GLY A 361 6.25 -16.39 -27.01
N GLU A 362 7.37 -16.96 -27.46
CA GLU A 362 8.65 -16.97 -26.70
C GLU A 362 9.25 -15.59 -26.44
N ASP A 363 8.97 -14.63 -27.32
CA ASP A 363 9.41 -13.23 -27.20
C ASP A 363 8.48 -12.39 -26.31
N ALA A 364 7.41 -12.98 -25.76
CA ALA A 364 6.51 -12.28 -24.86
C ALA A 364 7.19 -11.98 -23.52
N SER A 365 6.83 -10.83 -22.95
CA SER A 365 7.36 -10.35 -21.69
C SER A 365 6.25 -9.95 -20.72
N VAL A 366 6.54 -10.08 -19.43
CA VAL A 366 5.63 -9.76 -18.32
C VAL A 366 6.39 -9.00 -17.24
N VAL A 367 5.68 -8.11 -16.55
CA VAL A 367 6.14 -7.54 -15.28
C VAL A 367 5.48 -8.31 -14.14
N TYR A 368 6.27 -8.94 -13.28
CA TYR A 368 5.78 -9.61 -12.08
C TYR A 368 6.10 -8.73 -10.87
N LEU A 369 5.09 -8.19 -10.20
CA LEU A 369 5.26 -7.43 -8.96
C LEU A 369 4.97 -8.34 -7.78
N HIS A 370 5.95 -8.47 -6.87
CA HIS A 370 5.75 -9.06 -5.56
C HIS A 370 5.67 -7.98 -4.49
N GLU A 371 4.51 -7.82 -3.87
CA GLU A 371 4.32 -6.95 -2.71
C GLU A 371 4.41 -7.80 -1.43
N CYS A 372 5.21 -7.34 -0.46
CA CYS A 372 5.47 -8.07 0.78
C CYS A 372 5.89 -7.17 1.95
N CYS A 373 5.96 -7.74 3.15
CA CYS A 373 6.33 -6.98 4.35
C CYS A 373 7.84 -6.70 4.44
N TYR A 374 8.69 -7.73 4.29
CA TYR A 374 10.12 -7.69 4.61
C TYR A 374 11.07 -7.76 3.41
N GLY A 375 10.55 -7.76 2.18
CA GLY A 375 11.37 -8.05 0.99
C GLY A 375 11.62 -9.55 0.82
N VAL A 376 12.53 -9.90 -0.08
CA VAL A 376 12.77 -11.29 -0.54
C VAL A 376 14.11 -11.88 -0.04
N GLU A 377 14.84 -11.16 0.79
CA GLU A 377 16.15 -11.55 1.32
C GLU A 377 16.19 -11.41 2.86
N GLY A 378 17.17 -12.06 3.50
CA GLY A 378 17.34 -12.02 4.95
C GLY A 378 16.45 -13.00 5.72
N PRO A 379 16.62 -13.08 7.06
CA PRO A 379 15.96 -14.09 7.88
C PRO A 379 14.43 -13.98 7.91
N TYR A 380 13.84 -12.82 7.61
CA TYR A 380 12.39 -12.63 7.59
C TYR A 380 11.77 -12.69 6.18
N ALA A 381 12.52 -13.07 5.14
CA ALA A 381 12.02 -13.14 3.76
C ALA A 381 10.76 -14.01 3.59
N ASN A 382 10.61 -15.07 4.40
CA ASN A 382 9.44 -15.96 4.37
C ASN A 382 8.44 -15.69 5.51
N ARG A 383 8.66 -14.63 6.29
CA ARG A 383 7.85 -14.31 7.45
C ARG A 383 6.55 -13.62 7.01
N PRO A 384 5.39 -14.00 7.54
CA PRO A 384 4.17 -13.25 7.28
C PRO A 384 4.21 -11.89 7.97
N GLY A 385 3.63 -10.88 7.34
CA GLY A 385 3.63 -9.52 7.88
C GLY A 385 2.44 -8.70 7.40
N TRP A 386 2.30 -7.57 8.05
CA TRP A 386 1.27 -6.54 7.87
C TRP A 386 1.94 -5.18 8.06
N GLN A 387 1.30 -4.09 7.65
CA GLN A 387 1.84 -2.76 7.90
C GLN A 387 2.21 -2.56 9.37
N GLN A 388 1.34 -2.90 10.32
CA GLN A 388 1.59 -2.63 11.74
C GLN A 388 2.85 -3.35 12.25
N ILE A 389 3.13 -4.50 11.67
CA ILE A 389 4.34 -5.28 11.94
C ILE A 389 5.56 -4.63 11.28
N ALA A 390 5.44 -4.10 10.07
CA ALA A 390 6.48 -3.29 9.44
C ALA A 390 6.76 -1.98 10.21
N ASP A 391 5.74 -1.33 10.75
CA ASP A 391 5.82 -0.11 11.55
C ASP A 391 6.55 -0.37 12.88
N ALA A 392 6.25 -1.50 13.53
CA ALA A 392 6.95 -1.95 14.73
C ALA A 392 8.40 -2.34 14.43
N ALA A 393 8.62 -3.13 13.37
CA ALA A 393 9.93 -3.64 12.99
C ALA A 393 10.92 -2.52 12.64
N SER A 394 10.51 -1.59 11.79
CA SER A 394 11.35 -0.47 11.33
C SER A 394 11.63 0.60 12.39
N GLY A 395 10.80 0.64 13.44
CA GLY A 395 10.84 1.64 14.50
C GLY A 395 9.98 2.87 14.32
N CYS A 396 9.11 2.91 13.30
CA CYS A 396 8.08 3.94 13.16
C CYS A 396 7.20 4.03 14.41
N CYS A 397 6.83 2.91 15.04
CA CYS A 397 5.99 2.92 16.25
C CYS A 397 6.67 3.61 17.45
N VAL A 398 7.98 3.40 17.62
CA VAL A 398 8.75 4.03 18.70
C VAL A 398 8.91 5.53 18.43
N VAL A 399 9.25 5.90 17.19
CA VAL A 399 9.37 7.31 16.77
C VAL A 399 8.05 8.05 16.96
N GLN A 400 6.93 7.43 16.58
CA GLN A 400 5.59 8.00 16.79
C GLN A 400 5.29 8.17 18.28
N GLY A 401 5.55 7.15 19.11
CA GLY A 401 5.36 7.21 20.56
C GLY A 401 6.10 8.39 21.19
N HIS A 402 7.41 8.49 20.95
CA HIS A 402 8.24 9.59 21.45
C HIS A 402 7.76 10.95 20.94
N SER A 403 7.31 11.03 19.68
CA SER A 403 6.82 12.28 19.11
C SER A 403 5.59 12.83 19.83
N LEU A 404 4.79 11.94 20.42
CA LEU A 404 3.58 12.26 21.18
C LEU A 404 3.83 12.31 22.71
N GLY A 405 5.11 12.29 23.14
CA GLY A 405 5.48 12.34 24.55
C GLY A 405 5.21 11.05 25.33
N SER A 406 5.10 9.91 24.63
CA SER A 406 4.91 8.58 25.23
C SER A 406 6.23 7.81 25.25
N ASP A 407 6.54 7.18 26.39
CA ASP A 407 7.65 6.22 26.51
C ASP A 407 7.33 4.85 25.89
N ARG A 408 6.08 4.67 25.42
CA ARG A 408 5.58 3.46 24.78
C ARG A 408 5.40 3.66 23.29
N ALA A 409 5.62 2.59 22.54
CA ALA A 409 5.36 2.54 21.11
C ALA A 409 3.88 2.79 20.80
N ILE A 410 3.61 3.62 19.80
CA ILE A 410 2.28 3.96 19.31
C ILE A 410 2.26 3.74 17.80
N LEU A 411 1.24 3.06 17.29
CA LEU A 411 1.10 2.83 15.85
C LEU A 411 0.92 4.18 15.10
N PRO A 412 1.63 4.40 13.96
CA PRO A 412 1.31 5.49 13.06
C PRO A 412 -0.16 5.42 12.61
N PRO A 413 -0.94 6.50 12.71
CA PRO A 413 -2.40 6.36 12.82
C PRO A 413 -3.18 6.29 11.50
N LEU A 414 -2.50 5.97 10.40
CA LEU A 414 -3.06 5.77 9.07
C LEU A 414 -2.43 4.52 8.44
N PRO A 415 -3.03 3.90 7.40
CA PRO A 415 -2.41 2.81 6.64
C PRO A 415 -1.29 3.34 5.71
N ILE A 416 -0.31 4.04 6.29
CA ILE A 416 0.79 4.71 5.60
C ILE A 416 1.62 3.73 4.79
N SER A 417 2.15 2.69 5.43
CA SER A 417 3.04 1.74 4.76
C SER A 417 2.31 1.01 3.65
N ASP A 418 1.06 0.59 3.86
CA ASP A 418 0.29 -0.10 2.84
C ASP A 418 0.04 0.80 1.63
N VAL A 419 -0.51 2.01 1.85
CA VAL A 419 -0.86 2.92 0.74
C VAL A 419 0.39 3.38 -0.01
N SER A 420 1.44 3.83 0.70
CA SER A 420 2.65 4.30 0.05
C SER A 420 3.43 3.17 -0.63
N THR A 421 3.42 1.95 -0.10
CA THR A 421 4.04 0.79 -0.77
C THR A 421 3.25 0.38 -2.01
N GLY A 422 1.92 0.52 -2.01
CA GLY A 422 1.13 0.36 -3.22
C GLY A 422 1.48 1.37 -4.31
N VAL A 423 1.74 2.62 -3.95
CA VAL A 423 2.22 3.64 -4.91
C VAL A 423 3.64 3.33 -5.40
N ILE A 424 4.52 2.83 -4.52
CA ILE A 424 5.84 2.31 -4.90
C ILE A 424 5.70 1.18 -5.91
N GLY A 425 4.86 0.18 -5.66
CA GLY A 425 4.64 -0.94 -6.58
C GLY A 425 4.09 -0.51 -7.93
N ALA A 426 3.17 0.46 -7.95
CA ALA A 426 2.69 1.03 -9.21
C ALA A 426 3.83 1.74 -9.96
N LEU A 427 4.66 2.53 -9.26
CA LEU A 427 5.82 3.22 -9.82
C LEU A 427 6.88 2.23 -10.35
N GLU A 428 7.14 1.14 -9.64
CA GLU A 428 8.01 0.05 -10.10
C GLU A 428 7.47 -0.59 -11.38
N VAL A 429 6.16 -0.84 -11.45
CA VAL A 429 5.50 -1.35 -12.65
C VAL A 429 5.63 -0.36 -13.82
N LEU A 430 5.45 0.95 -13.59
CA LEU A 430 5.64 1.97 -14.63
C LEU A 430 7.07 1.94 -15.17
N ILE A 431 8.07 1.94 -14.28
CA ILE A 431 9.49 1.88 -14.66
C ILE A 431 9.74 0.60 -15.45
N ALA A 432 9.33 -0.56 -14.93
CA ALA A 432 9.51 -1.85 -15.58
C ALA A 432 8.86 -1.90 -16.98
N LEU A 433 7.65 -1.35 -17.16
CA LEU A 433 6.99 -1.27 -18.46
C LEU A 433 7.72 -0.35 -19.44
N ARG A 434 8.26 0.79 -18.97
CA ARG A 434 9.10 1.69 -19.78
C ARG A 434 10.39 0.99 -20.22
N GLU A 435 11.05 0.29 -19.30
CA GLU A 435 12.28 -0.47 -19.56
C GLU A 435 12.00 -1.66 -20.50
N ARG A 436 10.89 -2.37 -20.34
CA ARG A 436 10.40 -3.42 -21.25
C ARG A 436 10.21 -2.91 -22.67
N ALA A 437 9.64 -1.72 -22.83
CA ALA A 437 9.43 -1.12 -24.15
C ALA A 437 10.73 -0.65 -24.82
N THR A 438 11.73 -0.22 -24.05
CA THR A 438 12.95 0.41 -24.57
C THR A 438 14.16 -0.53 -24.62
N LYS A 439 14.26 -1.48 -23.68
CA LYS A 439 15.35 -2.44 -23.48
C LYS A 439 14.94 -3.90 -23.62
N GLY A 440 13.64 -4.20 -23.60
CA GLY A 440 13.13 -5.57 -23.72
C GLY A 440 13.24 -6.41 -22.45
N GLY A 441 12.71 -7.62 -22.54
CA GLY A 441 12.72 -8.63 -21.47
C GLY A 441 11.58 -8.51 -20.47
N SER A 442 11.45 -9.53 -19.63
CA SER A 442 10.52 -9.53 -18.48
C SER A 442 11.19 -8.91 -17.25
N TYR A 443 10.40 -8.42 -16.32
CA TYR A 443 10.89 -7.76 -15.11
C TYR A 443 10.19 -8.30 -13.87
N THR A 444 10.91 -8.29 -12.76
CA THR A 444 10.36 -8.54 -11.44
C THR A 444 10.58 -7.32 -10.56
N CYS A 445 9.52 -6.93 -9.87
CA CYS A 445 9.51 -5.82 -8.94
C CYS A 445 9.25 -6.35 -7.52
N VAL A 446 9.90 -5.79 -6.51
CA VAL A 446 9.68 -6.17 -5.09
C VAL A 446 9.39 -4.93 -4.26
N SER A 447 8.13 -4.76 -3.90
CA SER A 447 7.69 -3.67 -3.03
C SER A 447 7.63 -4.14 -1.58
N SER A 448 8.38 -3.47 -0.68
CA SER A 448 8.45 -3.84 0.75
C SER A 448 7.91 -2.73 1.67
N LEU A 449 6.93 -3.10 2.50
CA LEU A 449 6.37 -2.23 3.56
C LEU A 449 7.48 -1.71 4.49
N THR A 450 8.35 -2.61 4.96
CA THR A 450 9.41 -2.27 5.91
C THR A 450 10.50 -1.42 5.25
N ARG A 451 10.81 -1.63 3.96
CA ARG A 451 11.80 -0.82 3.24
C ARG A 451 11.35 0.63 3.06
N LEU A 452 10.06 0.84 2.78
CA LEU A 452 9.45 2.17 2.78
C LEU A 452 9.57 2.83 4.16
N ASN A 453 9.26 2.10 5.24
CA ASN A 453 9.35 2.66 6.59
C ASN A 453 10.80 3.03 6.95
N MET A 454 11.77 2.21 6.58
CA MET A 454 13.18 2.55 6.71
C MET A 454 13.52 3.83 5.94
N PHE A 455 13.03 3.99 4.71
CA PHE A 455 13.23 5.22 3.93
C PHE A 455 12.66 6.46 4.63
N GLN A 456 11.47 6.38 5.23
CA GLN A 456 10.88 7.48 5.99
C GLN A 456 11.74 7.93 7.18
N LEU A 457 12.54 7.02 7.72
CA LEU A 457 13.41 7.24 8.87
C LEU A 457 14.85 7.59 8.48
N GLU A 458 15.19 7.61 7.18
CA GLU A 458 16.53 7.97 6.73
C GLU A 458 16.87 9.43 7.10
N PRO A 459 18.11 9.74 7.52
CA PRO A 459 18.51 11.10 7.88
C PRO A 459 18.27 12.14 6.78
N GLU A 460 18.38 11.73 5.50
CA GLU A 460 18.09 12.61 4.36
C GLU A 460 16.61 12.92 4.20
N VAL A 461 15.69 12.12 4.74
CA VAL A 461 14.25 12.48 4.80
C VAL A 461 14.02 13.35 6.03
N GLY A 462 14.50 12.89 7.18
CA GLY A 462 14.39 13.57 8.47
C GLY A 462 12.99 13.51 9.09
N LEU A 463 12.88 14.04 10.30
CA LEU A 463 11.63 14.14 11.05
C LEU A 463 11.23 15.60 11.24
N TYR A 464 9.93 15.85 11.46
CA TYR A 464 9.45 17.16 11.88
C TYR A 464 9.88 17.48 13.32
N SER A 465 10.05 18.76 13.64
CA SER A 465 10.33 19.18 15.01
C SER A 465 9.12 19.01 15.94
N GLN A 466 9.37 19.03 17.25
CA GLN A 466 8.31 19.07 18.26
C GLN A 466 7.42 20.31 18.16
N GLU A 467 7.94 21.41 17.61
CA GLU A 467 7.14 22.61 17.37
C GLU A 467 6.08 22.36 16.29
N VAL A 468 6.45 21.68 15.19
CA VAL A 468 5.50 21.27 14.15
C VAL A 468 4.46 20.30 14.71
N VAL A 469 4.89 19.29 15.48
CA VAL A 469 3.95 18.33 16.11
C VAL A 469 2.91 19.06 16.96
N LYS A 470 3.35 20.03 17.78
CA LYS A 470 2.45 20.84 18.62
C LYS A 470 1.50 21.69 17.79
N LYS A 471 1.98 22.39 16.74
CA LYS A 471 1.11 23.20 15.86
C LYS A 471 0.00 22.36 15.22
N VAL A 472 0.34 21.16 14.75
CA VAL A 472 -0.61 20.25 14.10
C VAL A 472 -1.60 19.69 15.13
N GLN A 473 -1.15 19.39 16.35
CA GLN A 473 -2.03 19.04 17.47
C GLN A 473 -2.99 20.20 17.82
N ASP A 474 -2.54 21.45 17.82
CA ASP A 474 -3.35 22.64 18.12
C ASP A 474 -4.39 22.91 17.01
N GLU A 475 -4.05 22.68 15.73
CA GLU A 475 -4.97 22.82 14.59
C GLU A 475 -6.09 21.78 14.61
N PHE A 476 -5.74 20.49 14.73
CA PHE A 476 -6.71 19.41 14.55
C PHE A 476 -7.30 18.87 15.85
N GLY A 477 -6.61 19.05 16.98
CA GLY A 477 -7.06 18.58 18.30
C GLY A 477 -7.24 17.07 18.34
N TRP A 478 -6.18 16.32 18.05
CA TRP A 478 -6.17 14.85 18.08
C TRP A 478 -6.58 14.32 19.46
N GLY A 479 -7.28 13.19 19.49
CA GLY A 479 -7.59 12.48 20.72
C GLY A 479 -6.39 11.69 21.26
N PRO A 480 -6.52 11.05 22.44
CA PRO A 480 -5.46 10.24 22.99
C PRO A 480 -5.15 9.05 22.06
N MET A 481 -3.86 8.82 21.82
CA MET A 481 -3.36 7.68 21.05
C MET A 481 -2.48 6.82 21.95
N SER A 482 -2.55 5.52 21.74
CA SER A 482 -1.83 4.53 22.55
C SER A 482 -1.72 3.22 21.79
N GLY A 483 -0.87 2.32 22.29
CA GLY A 483 -0.70 0.97 21.74
C GLY A 483 -1.95 0.07 21.79
N GLU A 484 -3.08 0.55 22.32
CA GLU A 484 -4.36 -0.18 22.31
C GLU A 484 -5.24 0.08 21.10
N HIS A 485 -4.92 1.11 20.31
CA HIS A 485 -5.77 1.49 19.20
C HIS A 485 -5.38 0.73 17.94
N SER A 486 -6.37 0.17 17.28
CA SER A 486 -6.23 -0.36 15.93
C SER A 486 -6.10 0.78 14.90
N VAL A 487 -5.53 0.47 13.74
CA VAL A 487 -5.40 1.43 12.63
C VAL A 487 -6.75 2.02 12.21
N LEU A 488 -7.84 1.25 12.23
CA LEU A 488 -9.17 1.73 11.85
C LEU A 488 -9.77 2.68 12.89
N GLU A 489 -9.53 2.43 14.19
CA GLU A 489 -9.95 3.36 15.25
C GLU A 489 -9.18 4.69 15.17
N LEU A 490 -7.87 4.62 14.95
CA LEU A 490 -7.03 5.80 14.75
C LEU A 490 -7.44 6.59 13.50
N LEU A 491 -7.68 5.91 12.38
CA LEU A 491 -8.12 6.53 11.14
C LEU A 491 -9.52 7.16 11.28
N ALA A 492 -10.46 6.51 11.96
CA ALA A 492 -11.78 7.09 12.22
C ALA A 492 -11.68 8.35 13.08
N MET A 493 -10.82 8.34 14.10
CA MET A 493 -10.53 9.52 14.93
C MET A 493 -9.95 10.65 14.08
N ILE A 494 -8.92 10.38 13.28
CA ILE A 494 -8.24 11.39 12.45
C ILE A 494 -9.21 11.97 11.41
N SER A 495 -9.94 11.11 10.70
CA SER A 495 -10.88 11.53 9.66
C SER A 495 -11.97 12.46 10.21
N ALA A 496 -12.46 12.20 11.42
CA ALA A 496 -13.41 13.08 12.09
C ALA A 496 -12.81 14.46 12.42
N ARG A 497 -11.53 14.51 12.82
CA ARG A 497 -10.83 15.77 13.12
C ARG A 497 -10.49 16.57 11.86
N TRP A 498 -10.09 15.89 10.79
CA TRP A 498 -9.92 16.50 9.48
C TRP A 498 -11.20 17.17 8.98
N LYS A 499 -12.33 16.43 8.95
CA LYS A 499 -13.64 16.95 8.53
C LYS A 499 -14.09 18.15 9.37
N LYS A 500 -13.73 18.18 10.66
CA LYS A 500 -14.04 19.30 11.56
C LYS A 500 -13.16 20.54 11.29
N ALA A 501 -11.87 20.34 11.08
CA ALA A 501 -10.91 21.43 10.95
C ALA A 501 -10.93 22.07 9.55
N ARG A 502 -11.18 21.27 8.51
CA ARG A 502 -11.14 21.70 7.10
C ARG A 502 -12.37 21.22 6.32
N PRO A 503 -13.60 21.57 6.76
CA PRO A 503 -14.84 21.01 6.20
C PRO A 503 -14.97 21.17 4.68
N GLU A 504 -14.47 22.27 4.12
CA GLU A 504 -14.46 22.55 2.69
C GLU A 504 -13.61 21.56 1.87
N GLN A 505 -12.49 21.06 2.43
CA GLN A 505 -11.66 20.08 1.75
C GLN A 505 -12.32 18.69 1.71
N PHE A 506 -13.26 18.43 2.62
CA PHE A 506 -14.00 17.16 2.76
C PHE A 506 -15.45 17.21 2.25
N ASP A 507 -15.86 18.30 1.64
CA ASP A 507 -17.13 18.37 0.92
C ASP A 507 -17.04 17.51 -0.35
N MET A 508 -17.63 16.32 -0.29
CA MET A 508 -17.61 15.33 -1.37
C MET A 508 -18.35 15.76 -2.65
N GLU A 509 -19.10 16.86 -2.62
CA GLU A 509 -19.80 17.39 -3.81
C GLU A 509 -19.00 18.51 -4.50
N THR A 510 -18.23 19.30 -3.74
CA THR A 510 -17.57 20.51 -4.27
C THR A 510 -16.04 20.46 -4.25
N SER A 511 -15.44 19.63 -3.39
CA SER A 511 -13.99 19.53 -3.25
C SER A 511 -13.35 18.80 -4.45
N PRO A 512 -12.28 19.34 -5.05
CA PRO A 512 -11.55 18.67 -6.13
C PRO A 512 -10.74 17.46 -5.64
N MET A 513 -10.67 17.22 -4.33
CA MET A 513 -10.03 16.04 -3.75
C MET A 513 -10.89 14.79 -3.86
N PHE A 514 -12.12 14.91 -4.36
CA PHE A 514 -13.04 13.80 -4.53
C PHE A 514 -13.50 13.67 -5.98
N VAL A 515 -13.81 12.45 -6.39
CA VAL A 515 -14.41 12.13 -7.68
C VAL A 515 -15.69 11.35 -7.46
N LYS A 516 -16.76 11.77 -8.15
CA LYS A 516 -18.09 11.20 -8.05
C LYS A 516 -18.41 10.34 -9.27
N PHE A 517 -19.00 9.19 -9.01
CA PHE A 517 -19.52 8.24 -9.98
C PHE A 517 -21.02 8.08 -9.77
N GLU A 518 -21.77 8.05 -10.87
CA GLU A 518 -23.23 7.96 -10.85
C GLU A 518 -23.75 7.01 -11.93
N GLY A 519 -24.96 6.50 -11.73
CA GLY A 519 -25.67 5.68 -12.70
C GLY A 519 -24.92 4.39 -13.02
N SER A 520 -24.74 4.08 -14.31
CA SER A 520 -24.10 2.83 -14.75
C SER A 520 -22.60 2.76 -14.48
N SER A 521 -21.97 3.87 -14.06
CA SER A 521 -20.53 3.88 -13.73
C SER A 521 -20.23 3.25 -12.37
N THR A 522 -21.24 2.93 -11.55
CA THR A 522 -21.07 2.23 -10.28
C THR A 522 -22.31 1.39 -9.92
N PRO A 523 -22.16 0.14 -9.45
CA PRO A 523 -23.30 -0.66 -8.99
C PRO A 523 -23.95 -0.14 -7.70
N TYR A 524 -23.33 0.84 -7.02
CA TYR A 524 -23.87 1.45 -5.81
C TYR A 524 -24.84 2.61 -6.08
N GLY A 525 -25.16 2.88 -7.36
CA GLY A 525 -26.01 3.99 -7.78
C GLY A 525 -25.28 5.34 -7.79
N THR A 526 -24.71 5.72 -6.65
CA THR A 526 -23.74 6.81 -6.51
C THR A 526 -22.55 6.34 -5.67
N ALA A 527 -21.35 6.80 -6.01
CA ALA A 527 -20.16 6.57 -5.20
C ALA A 527 -19.21 7.76 -5.33
N THR A 528 -18.69 8.26 -4.21
CA THR A 528 -17.66 9.29 -4.19
C THR A 528 -16.45 8.78 -3.44
N VAL A 529 -15.26 8.90 -4.03
CA VAL A 529 -13.98 8.48 -3.45
C VAL A 529 -12.94 9.57 -3.59
N VAL A 530 -11.84 9.48 -2.84
CA VAL A 530 -10.69 10.39 -3.00
C VAL A 530 -10.14 10.29 -4.42
N ALA A 531 -9.94 11.43 -5.07
CA ALA A 531 -9.49 11.53 -6.46
C ALA A 531 -7.99 11.16 -6.60
N PRO A 532 -7.51 10.89 -7.83
CA PRO A 532 -6.07 10.78 -8.10
C PRO A 532 -5.28 11.99 -7.61
N VAL A 533 -4.18 11.76 -6.91
CA VAL A 533 -3.37 12.86 -6.34
C VAL A 533 -2.51 13.55 -7.41
N ALA A 534 -1.82 12.76 -8.24
CA ALA A 534 -0.97 13.28 -9.31
C ALA A 534 -1.80 13.73 -10.52
N GLN A 535 -1.81 15.03 -10.79
CA GLN A 535 -2.56 15.63 -11.89
C GLN A 535 -1.63 15.86 -13.09
N LEU A 536 -2.01 15.35 -14.24
CA LEU A 536 -1.26 15.41 -15.50
C LEU A 536 -2.02 16.28 -16.51
N ASP A 537 -1.38 17.32 -17.05
CA ASP A 537 -2.03 18.32 -17.90
C ASP A 537 -2.46 17.82 -19.29
N ARG A 538 -1.82 16.77 -19.82
CA ARG A 538 -2.08 16.25 -21.19
C ARG A 538 -2.61 14.82 -21.20
N ASN A 539 -2.18 13.99 -20.25
CA ASN A 539 -2.51 12.57 -20.16
C ASN A 539 -3.15 12.29 -18.79
N PRO A 540 -4.43 12.69 -18.59
CA PRO A 540 -5.03 12.82 -17.27
C PRO A 540 -5.14 11.49 -16.52
N SER A 541 -4.93 11.54 -15.20
CA SER A 541 -5.18 10.42 -14.30
C SER A 541 -6.64 10.43 -13.85
N HIS A 542 -7.40 9.39 -14.19
CA HIS A 542 -8.79 9.18 -13.76
C HIS A 542 -9.23 7.73 -13.96
N TRP A 543 -10.24 7.30 -13.19
CA TRP A 543 -10.89 6.00 -13.36
C TRP A 543 -12.11 6.11 -14.28
N ASP A 544 -12.33 5.08 -15.10
CA ASP A 544 -13.47 5.02 -16.03
C ASP A 544 -14.80 4.70 -15.32
N PHE A 545 -14.73 4.08 -14.14
CA PHE A 545 -15.88 3.65 -13.36
C PHE A 545 -15.54 3.62 -11.87
N GLY A 546 -16.57 3.71 -11.04
CA GLY A 546 -16.48 3.71 -9.58
C GLY A 546 -16.14 2.35 -8.99
N PRO A 547 -16.12 2.23 -7.65
CA PRO A 547 -15.86 0.96 -6.99
C PRO A 547 -16.91 -0.11 -7.36
N ARG A 548 -16.48 -1.37 -7.42
CA ARG A 548 -17.34 -2.54 -7.69
C ARG A 548 -17.21 -3.56 -6.54
N PRO A 549 -18.31 -4.23 -6.14
CA PRO A 549 -18.25 -5.27 -5.14
C PRO A 549 -17.51 -6.48 -5.69
N TYR A 550 -16.89 -7.26 -4.82
CA TYR A 550 -16.14 -8.46 -5.24
C TYR A 550 -17.02 -9.44 -6.01
N GLY A 551 -16.54 -9.86 -7.19
CA GLY A 551 -17.23 -10.81 -8.05
C GLY A 551 -18.26 -10.20 -8.99
N HIS A 552 -18.24 -8.87 -9.16
CA HIS A 552 -19.19 -8.17 -10.03
C HIS A 552 -18.99 -8.48 -11.52
N ASP A 553 -17.76 -8.74 -11.94
CA ASP A 553 -17.38 -8.76 -13.35
C ASP A 553 -17.20 -10.18 -13.89
N GLN A 554 -17.24 -10.28 -15.22
CA GLN A 554 -16.84 -11.48 -15.92
C GLN A 554 -15.30 -11.54 -16.08
N PRO A 555 -14.72 -12.75 -16.10
CA PRO A 555 -13.28 -13.00 -16.24
C PRO A 555 -12.79 -12.78 -17.67
N SER A 556 -12.78 -11.52 -18.10
CA SER A 556 -12.31 -11.07 -19.41
C SER A 556 -11.69 -9.67 -19.33
N PHE A 557 -10.62 -9.46 -20.11
CA PHE A 557 -10.02 -8.13 -20.33
C PHE A 557 -10.77 -7.31 -21.38
N ASP A 558 -11.60 -7.94 -22.20
CA ASP A 558 -12.35 -7.30 -23.29
C ASP A 558 -13.52 -6.44 -22.79
#